data_AF-S6TJ01-F1
#
_entry.id   AF-S6TJ01-F1
#
_cell.length_a   1.000
_cell.length_b   1.000
_cell.length_c   1.000
_cell.angle_alpha   90.00
_cell.angle_beta   90.00
_cell.angle_gamma   90.00
#
_symmetry.space_group_name_H-M   'P 1'
#
loop_
_entity.id
_entity.type
_entity.pdbx_description
1 polymer ?
#
loop_
_entity_poly.entity_id
_entity_poly.type
_entity_poly.pdbx_seq_one_letter_code
_entity_poly.pdbx_strand_id
1 'polypeptide(L)'
;FAERARGGVGLMVTGGIAPNEEGGVYDGAAKLTNAQEAEQHRIVTQAVHEAGGKICMQILHAGRYAYSRKQVAPSAIQAPINPFTPRELDEEGIEKQIADFVNCSTLARSAGYDGVEIMGSEGYFINQFLAAHTNHRTDRWGGSYENRMRLAVEIVTRVREAVGADFIIIFRLSMLDLVEGGSSWQEIVQLAKAVEQAGATLINTGIGWHEARIPTIATKVPRAAFSKVTAKLRGSVNVPLITTNRINTPEVAERILSEGDADMVSMARPFLADP
;
A
#
# COMPACT_ATOMS: atom_id res chain seq x y z
N PHE A 1 -12.57 -3.66 -14.71
CA PHE A 1 -11.20 -4.17 -14.92
C PHE A 1 -11.00 -4.71 -16.34
N ALA A 2 -11.75 -5.71 -16.81
CA ALA A 2 -11.58 -6.25 -18.17
C ALA A 2 -11.59 -5.20 -19.30
N GLU A 3 -12.46 -4.19 -19.22
CA GLU A 3 -12.48 -3.07 -20.17
C GLU A 3 -11.15 -2.28 -20.19
N ARG A 4 -10.57 -2.00 -19.01
CA ARG A 4 -9.28 -1.31 -18.86
C ARG A 4 -8.12 -2.18 -19.39
N ALA A 5 -8.20 -3.50 -19.20
CA ALA A 5 -7.24 -4.42 -19.80
C ALA A 5 -7.29 -4.34 -21.34
N ARG A 6 -8.49 -4.34 -21.95
CA ARG A 6 -8.65 -4.15 -23.40
C ARG A 6 -8.18 -2.76 -23.87
N GLY A 7 -8.29 -1.75 -23.02
CA GLY A 7 -7.75 -0.41 -23.22
C GLY A 7 -6.21 -0.32 -23.14
N GLY A 8 -5.52 -1.42 -22.82
CA GLY A 8 -4.05 -1.50 -22.85
C GLY A 8 -3.34 -1.25 -21.52
N VAL A 9 -4.06 -1.30 -20.39
CA VAL A 9 -3.42 -1.17 -19.06
C VAL A 9 -2.51 -2.37 -18.78
N GLY A 10 -1.20 -2.11 -18.62
CA GLY A 10 -0.19 -3.15 -18.42
C GLY A 10 -0.28 -3.89 -17.07
N LEU A 11 -0.67 -3.19 -15.99
CA LEU A 11 -0.89 -3.78 -14.67
C LEU A 11 -1.94 -2.99 -13.91
N MET A 12 -2.98 -3.68 -13.43
CA MET A 12 -4.01 -3.08 -12.58
C MET A 12 -3.79 -3.44 -11.12
N VAL A 13 -4.26 -2.57 -10.22
CA VAL A 13 -4.33 -2.83 -8.79
C VAL A 13 -5.78 -2.61 -8.34
N THR A 14 -6.34 -3.52 -7.55
CA THR A 14 -7.70 -3.36 -7.01
C THR A 14 -7.79 -2.19 -6.03
N GLY A 15 -9.02 -1.85 -5.62
CA GLY A 15 -9.20 -1.13 -4.36
C GLY A 15 -8.66 -1.95 -3.17
N GLY A 16 -8.45 -1.29 -2.04
CA GLY A 16 -7.94 -1.93 -0.81
C GLY A 16 -8.91 -2.98 -0.26
N ILE A 17 -8.39 -4.17 0.02
CA ILE A 17 -9.11 -5.31 0.58
C ILE A 17 -8.46 -5.66 1.91
N ALA A 18 -9.28 -5.84 2.95
CA ALA A 18 -8.77 -6.05 4.29
C ALA A 18 -8.23 -7.48 4.48
N PRO A 19 -7.10 -7.65 5.20
CA PRO A 19 -6.57 -8.97 5.52
C PRO A 19 -7.37 -9.66 6.64
N ASN A 20 -8.17 -8.91 7.40
CA ASN A 20 -8.98 -9.38 8.52
C ASN A 20 -10.13 -8.38 8.82
N GLU A 21 -10.92 -8.63 9.86
CA GLU A 21 -12.04 -7.74 10.23
C GLU A 21 -11.58 -6.45 10.89
N GLU A 22 -10.52 -6.49 11.72
CA GLU A 22 -10.00 -5.31 12.43
C GLU A 22 -9.45 -4.25 11.47
N GLY A 23 -8.94 -4.69 10.32
CA GLY A 23 -8.36 -3.86 9.27
C GLY A 23 -9.36 -3.31 8.25
N GLY A 24 -10.63 -3.71 8.31
CA GLY A 24 -11.68 -3.20 7.43
C GLY A 24 -11.85 -1.70 7.56
N VAL A 25 -11.99 -0.98 6.44
CA VAL A 25 -12.20 0.48 6.45
C VAL A 25 -13.51 0.90 7.16
N TYR A 26 -14.52 0.02 7.17
CA TYR A 26 -15.75 0.11 7.92
C TYR A 26 -16.28 -1.32 8.18
N ASP A 27 -17.23 -1.48 9.11
CA ASP A 27 -17.82 -2.79 9.41
C ASP A 27 -18.49 -3.39 8.15
N GLY A 28 -18.05 -4.59 7.74
CA GLY A 28 -18.51 -5.25 6.52
C GLY A 28 -17.81 -4.80 5.23
N ALA A 29 -16.71 -4.05 5.33
CA ALA A 29 -15.84 -3.77 4.19
C ALA A 29 -15.30 -5.06 3.55
N ALA A 30 -14.92 -4.97 2.28
CA ALA A 30 -14.34 -6.09 1.55
C ALA A 30 -13.08 -6.62 2.26
N LYS A 31 -13.03 -7.95 2.43
CA LYS A 31 -11.93 -8.66 3.06
C LYS A 31 -11.63 -9.95 2.30
N LEU A 32 -10.41 -10.47 2.46
CA LEU A 32 -10.03 -11.76 1.93
C LEU A 32 -9.31 -12.57 3.02
N THR A 33 -10.08 -13.43 3.67
CA THR A 33 -9.74 -14.13 4.92
C THR A 33 -9.88 -15.65 4.81
N ASN A 34 -10.68 -16.14 3.85
CA ASN A 34 -10.89 -17.57 3.64
C ASN A 34 -11.01 -17.95 2.14
N ALA A 35 -11.01 -19.26 1.87
CA ALA A 35 -11.03 -19.80 0.51
C ALA A 35 -12.35 -19.52 -0.25
N GLN A 36 -13.48 -19.40 0.46
CA GLN A 36 -14.76 -19.09 -0.18
C GLN A 36 -14.77 -17.65 -0.71
N GLU A 37 -14.22 -16.70 0.05
CA GLU A 37 -14.01 -15.32 -0.41
C GLU A 37 -13.03 -15.29 -1.59
N ALA A 38 -11.97 -16.10 -1.58
CA ALA A 38 -11.01 -16.19 -2.69
C ALA A 38 -11.65 -16.68 -4.00
N GLU A 39 -12.55 -17.67 -3.92
CA GLU A 39 -13.28 -18.16 -5.09
C GLU A 39 -14.12 -17.06 -5.75
N GLN A 40 -14.74 -16.18 -4.95
CA GLN A 40 -15.54 -15.07 -5.47
C GLN A 40 -14.70 -14.04 -6.24
N HIS A 41 -13.39 -13.95 -5.98
CA HIS A 41 -12.50 -13.05 -6.71
C HIS A 41 -12.08 -13.60 -8.07
N ARG A 42 -12.18 -14.91 -8.31
CA ARG A 42 -11.74 -15.53 -9.58
C ARG A 42 -12.47 -14.97 -10.81
N ILE A 43 -13.72 -14.56 -10.67
CA ILE A 43 -14.47 -13.91 -11.75
C ILE A 43 -13.76 -12.64 -12.25
N VAL A 44 -13.09 -11.90 -11.36
CA VAL A 44 -12.37 -10.67 -11.70
C VAL A 44 -11.05 -11.00 -12.39
N THR A 45 -10.26 -11.91 -11.81
CA THR A 45 -8.94 -12.27 -12.34
C THR A 45 -9.06 -12.96 -13.70
N GLN A 46 -10.00 -13.89 -13.86
CA GLN A 46 -10.32 -14.53 -15.14
C GLN A 46 -10.70 -13.51 -16.22
N ALA A 47 -11.63 -12.60 -15.92
CA ALA A 47 -12.06 -11.60 -16.90
C ALA A 47 -10.93 -10.63 -17.31
N VAL A 48 -9.97 -10.38 -16.42
CA VAL A 48 -8.77 -9.59 -16.74
C VAL A 48 -7.81 -10.39 -17.63
N HIS A 49 -7.55 -11.65 -17.29
CA HIS A 49 -6.64 -12.51 -18.05
C HIS A 49 -7.18 -12.83 -19.45
N GLU A 50 -8.49 -13.08 -19.58
CA GLU A 50 -9.16 -13.25 -20.88
C GLU A 50 -9.07 -11.99 -21.75
N ALA A 51 -8.98 -10.81 -21.13
CA ALA A 51 -8.74 -9.54 -21.82
C ALA A 51 -7.24 -9.25 -22.06
N GLY A 52 -6.34 -10.17 -21.71
CA GLY A 52 -4.89 -10.05 -21.90
C GLY A 52 -4.17 -9.16 -20.89
N GLY A 53 -4.84 -8.74 -19.80
CA GLY A 53 -4.25 -7.88 -18.77
C GLY A 53 -3.67 -8.64 -17.58
N LYS A 54 -3.08 -7.90 -16.64
CA LYS A 54 -2.62 -8.39 -15.33
C LYS A 54 -3.24 -7.61 -14.20
N ILE A 55 -3.45 -8.24 -13.05
CA ILE A 55 -4.05 -7.60 -11.88
C ILE A 55 -3.43 -8.08 -10.56
N CYS A 56 -3.08 -7.11 -9.71
CA CYS A 56 -2.69 -7.33 -8.31
C CYS A 56 -3.84 -6.93 -7.37
N MET A 57 -3.94 -7.60 -6.22
CA MET A 57 -4.88 -7.21 -5.17
C MET A 57 -4.19 -6.30 -4.15
N GLN A 58 -4.75 -5.12 -3.86
CA GLN A 58 -4.23 -4.30 -2.77
C GLN A 58 -4.71 -4.84 -1.42
N ILE A 59 -3.77 -5.18 -0.53
CA ILE A 59 -4.03 -5.50 0.87
C ILE A 59 -3.92 -4.22 1.69
N LEU A 60 -5.03 -3.81 2.30
CA LEU A 60 -5.15 -2.59 3.08
C LEU A 60 -5.73 -2.89 4.45
N HIS A 61 -4.93 -2.69 5.49
CA HIS A 61 -5.40 -2.69 6.87
C HIS A 61 -5.52 -1.23 7.34
N ALA A 62 -6.73 -0.77 7.68
CA ALA A 62 -7.00 0.64 7.95
C ALA A 62 -6.40 1.14 9.28
N GLY A 63 -6.09 0.23 10.23
CA GLY A 63 -5.48 0.58 11.51
C GLY A 63 -6.37 1.54 12.29
N ARG A 64 -5.82 2.62 12.86
CA ARG A 64 -6.59 3.66 13.57
C ARG A 64 -7.59 4.46 12.71
N TYR A 65 -7.66 4.21 11.40
CA TYR A 65 -8.64 4.81 10.51
C TYR A 65 -9.83 3.88 10.21
N ALA A 66 -9.81 2.62 10.65
CA ALA A 66 -10.97 1.75 10.53
C ALA A 66 -12.17 2.36 11.26
N TYR A 67 -13.29 2.53 10.56
CA TYR A 67 -14.52 3.01 11.18
C TYR A 67 -15.24 1.87 11.92
N SER A 68 -14.58 1.37 12.96
CA SER A 68 -15.04 0.25 13.78
C SER A 68 -14.42 0.33 15.18
N ARG A 69 -15.14 -0.17 16.20
CA ARG A 69 -14.60 -0.30 17.56
C ARG A 69 -13.53 -1.38 17.68
N LYS A 70 -13.43 -2.27 16.67
CA LYS A 70 -12.41 -3.33 16.62
C LYS A 70 -11.04 -2.84 16.17
N GLN A 71 -10.93 -1.58 15.76
CA GLN A 71 -9.70 -1.05 15.17
C GLN A 71 -8.49 -1.19 16.11
N VAL A 72 -7.35 -1.50 15.50
CA VAL A 72 -6.07 -1.71 16.20
C VAL A 72 -4.99 -0.80 15.64
N ALA A 73 -3.99 -0.47 16.47
CA ALA A 73 -2.91 0.45 16.13
C ALA A 73 -1.65 0.12 16.94
N PRO A 74 -0.48 0.70 16.58
CA PRO A 74 0.74 0.57 17.39
C PRO A 74 0.62 1.19 18.77
N SER A 75 -0.20 2.24 18.94
CA SER A 75 -0.44 2.90 20.23
C SER A 75 -1.90 3.35 20.32
N ALA A 76 -2.42 3.50 21.53
CA ALA A 76 -3.80 3.91 21.81
C ALA A 76 -4.07 5.42 21.55
N ILE A 77 -3.71 5.89 20.35
CA ILE A 77 -3.82 7.29 19.94
C ILE A 77 -4.97 7.43 18.93
N GLN A 78 -6.05 8.09 19.36
CA GLN A 78 -7.19 8.38 18.51
C GLN A 78 -6.79 9.27 17.31
N ALA A 79 -7.26 8.90 16.11
CA ALA A 79 -7.10 9.75 14.93
C ALA A 79 -8.03 10.98 14.99
N PRO A 80 -7.61 12.17 14.53
CA PRO A 80 -8.46 13.37 14.51
C PRO A 80 -9.72 13.23 13.65
N ILE A 81 -9.70 12.29 12.71
CA ILE A 81 -10.78 12.03 11.73
C ILE A 81 -11.64 10.80 12.08
N ASN A 82 -11.40 10.16 13.23
CA ASN A 82 -12.10 8.93 13.63
C ASN A 82 -12.66 9.07 15.05
N PRO A 83 -13.93 8.71 15.30
CA PRO A 83 -14.54 8.85 16.63
C PRO A 83 -14.08 7.79 17.65
N PHE A 84 -13.35 6.76 17.22
CA PHE A 84 -12.92 5.66 18.07
C PHE A 84 -11.44 5.79 18.44
N THR A 85 -11.09 5.46 19.68
CA THR A 85 -9.70 5.23 20.10
C THR A 85 -9.31 3.81 19.73
N PRO A 86 -8.17 3.58 19.05
CA PRO A 86 -7.75 2.23 18.71
C PRO A 86 -7.23 1.47 19.91
N ARG A 87 -7.35 0.14 19.87
CA ARG A 87 -6.67 -0.73 20.82
C ARG A 87 -5.19 -0.84 20.42
N GLU A 88 -4.31 -0.58 21.37
CA GLU A 88 -2.88 -0.86 21.22
C GLU A 88 -2.66 -2.38 21.12
N LEU A 89 -1.91 -2.82 20.11
CA LEU A 89 -1.56 -4.23 19.96
C LEU A 89 -0.47 -4.64 20.95
N ASP A 90 -0.53 -5.87 21.43
CA ASP A 90 0.59 -6.57 22.05
C ASP A 90 1.39 -7.36 20.99
N GLU A 91 2.44 -8.05 21.43
CA GLU A 91 3.29 -8.88 20.58
C GLU A 91 2.48 -9.92 19.77
N GLU A 92 1.60 -10.66 20.44
CA GLU A 92 0.75 -11.68 19.80
C GLU A 92 -0.23 -11.05 18.81
N GLY A 93 -0.80 -9.89 19.15
CA GLY A 93 -1.68 -9.12 18.27
C GLY A 93 -0.97 -8.63 17.01
N ILE A 94 0.29 -8.20 17.12
CA ILE A 94 1.12 -7.82 15.97
C ILE A 94 1.43 -9.03 15.08
N GLU A 95 1.87 -10.14 15.67
CA GLU A 95 2.16 -11.37 14.93
C GLU A 95 0.89 -11.94 14.25
N LYS A 96 -0.28 -11.83 14.88
CA LYS A 96 -1.56 -12.13 14.23
C LYS A 96 -1.77 -11.27 12.99
N GLN A 97 -1.52 -9.95 13.06
CA GLN A 97 -1.70 -9.10 11.88
C GLN A 97 -0.76 -9.53 10.75
N ILE A 98 0.51 -9.82 11.06
CA ILE A 98 1.47 -10.32 10.07
C ILE A 98 0.95 -11.61 9.42
N ALA A 99 0.48 -12.57 10.22
CA ALA A 99 -0.09 -13.82 9.72
C ALA A 99 -1.32 -13.59 8.83
N ASP A 100 -2.18 -12.62 9.18
CA ASP A 100 -3.35 -12.26 8.37
C ASP A 100 -2.95 -11.68 6.99
N PHE A 101 -1.90 -10.85 6.92
CA PHE A 101 -1.34 -10.39 5.62
C PHE A 101 -0.80 -11.56 4.77
N VAL A 102 -0.14 -12.54 5.39
CA VAL A 102 0.39 -13.73 4.71
C VAL A 102 -0.75 -14.61 4.19
N ASN A 103 -1.77 -14.87 5.01
CA ASN A 103 -2.95 -15.62 4.61
C ASN A 103 -3.68 -14.92 3.45
N CYS A 104 -3.93 -13.62 3.57
CA CYS A 104 -4.57 -12.81 2.54
C CYS A 104 -3.80 -12.87 1.20
N SER A 105 -2.47 -12.80 1.24
CA SER A 105 -1.62 -12.91 0.04
C SER A 105 -1.68 -14.30 -0.60
N THR A 106 -1.70 -15.35 0.21
CA THR A 106 -1.82 -16.74 -0.24
C THR A 106 -3.18 -16.99 -0.90
N LEU A 107 -4.25 -16.43 -0.33
CA LEU A 107 -5.59 -16.47 -0.89
C LEU A 107 -5.70 -15.65 -2.19
N ALA A 108 -5.05 -14.49 -2.27
CA ALA A 108 -4.99 -13.71 -3.50
C ALA A 108 -4.33 -14.52 -4.63
N ARG A 109 -3.24 -15.24 -4.31
CA ARG A 109 -2.59 -16.14 -5.25
C ARG A 109 -3.53 -17.28 -5.70
N SER A 110 -4.26 -17.92 -4.79
CA SER A 110 -5.21 -18.99 -5.15
C SER A 110 -6.42 -18.48 -5.96
N ALA A 111 -6.82 -17.22 -5.75
CA ALA A 111 -7.82 -16.53 -6.55
C ALA A 111 -7.32 -16.12 -7.95
N GLY A 112 -6.05 -16.37 -8.27
CA GLY A 112 -5.46 -16.11 -9.59
C GLY A 112 -5.04 -14.66 -9.80
N TYR A 113 -4.81 -13.87 -8.75
CA TYR A 113 -4.13 -12.58 -8.94
C TYR A 113 -2.68 -12.81 -9.39
N ASP A 114 -2.13 -11.88 -10.19
CA ASP A 114 -0.72 -11.90 -10.59
C ASP A 114 0.23 -11.46 -9.44
N GLY A 115 -0.35 -10.88 -8.38
CA GLY A 115 0.38 -10.35 -7.25
C GLY A 115 -0.49 -9.64 -6.21
N VAL A 116 0.18 -9.00 -5.25
CA VAL A 116 -0.45 -8.14 -4.25
C VAL A 116 0.26 -6.80 -4.14
N GLU A 117 -0.49 -5.75 -3.80
CA GLU A 117 0.07 -4.49 -3.32
C GLU A 117 -0.11 -4.38 -1.80
N ILE A 118 0.98 -4.31 -1.04
CA ILE A 118 0.97 -4.07 0.40
C ILE A 118 0.90 -2.57 0.64
N MET A 119 -0.21 -2.11 1.24
CA MET A 119 -0.46 -0.69 1.49
C MET A 119 0.33 -0.17 2.69
N GLY A 120 1.51 0.39 2.43
CA GLY A 120 2.43 0.96 3.42
C GLY A 120 2.35 2.48 3.61
N SER A 121 1.28 3.14 3.16
CA SER A 121 1.18 4.60 3.08
C SER A 121 -0.17 5.18 3.53
N GLU A 122 -0.41 6.47 3.29
CA GLU A 122 -1.67 7.20 3.55
C GLU A 122 -2.13 7.20 5.01
N GLY A 123 -1.20 6.94 5.93
CA GLY A 123 -1.48 6.86 7.36
C GLY A 123 -2.26 5.62 7.79
N TYR A 124 -2.32 4.58 6.97
CA TYR A 124 -2.89 3.29 7.35
C TYR A 124 -1.96 2.46 8.25
N PHE A 125 -2.38 1.25 8.63
CA PHE A 125 -1.76 0.45 9.68
C PHE A 125 -0.24 0.33 9.62
N ILE A 126 0.33 -0.05 8.47
CA ILE A 126 1.79 -0.16 8.33
C ILE A 126 2.45 1.22 8.48
N ASN A 127 1.89 2.26 7.86
CA ASN A 127 2.40 3.62 7.96
C ASN A 127 2.33 4.17 9.40
N GLN A 128 1.33 3.73 10.18
CA GLN A 128 1.18 4.09 11.59
C GLN A 128 2.30 3.48 12.45
N PHE A 129 2.81 2.28 12.13
CA PHE A 129 3.99 1.74 12.81
C PHE A 129 5.26 2.49 12.43
N LEU A 130 5.35 2.96 11.19
CA LEU A 130 6.51 3.68 10.67
C LEU A 130 6.67 5.09 11.26
N ALA A 131 5.60 5.85 11.39
CA ALA A 131 5.67 7.25 11.82
C ALA A 131 5.74 7.38 13.35
N ALA A 132 6.67 8.22 13.84
CA ALA A 132 6.77 8.56 15.26
C ALA A 132 5.51 9.31 15.75
N HIS A 133 4.76 9.93 14.84
CA HIS A 133 3.45 10.56 15.11
C HIS A 133 2.43 9.62 15.78
N THR A 134 2.52 8.31 15.50
CA THR A 134 1.50 7.33 15.89
C THR A 134 2.03 6.13 16.64
N ASN A 135 3.33 5.88 16.57
CA ASN A 135 3.98 4.77 17.26
C ASN A 135 4.82 5.29 18.43
N HIS A 136 4.22 5.26 19.63
CA HIS A 136 4.86 5.65 20.89
C HIS A 136 5.30 4.43 21.71
N ARG A 137 5.42 3.26 21.07
CA ARG A 137 5.83 2.03 21.76
C ARG A 137 7.28 2.11 22.20
N THR A 138 7.58 1.43 23.31
CA THR A 138 8.93 1.29 23.87
C THR A 138 9.49 -0.12 23.73
N ASP A 139 8.77 -1.01 23.04
CA ASP A 139 9.17 -2.40 22.79
C ASP A 139 9.91 -2.54 21.44
N ARG A 140 10.07 -3.78 20.96
CA ARG A 140 10.79 -4.08 19.71
C ARG A 140 10.09 -3.59 18.43
N TRP A 141 8.90 -3.01 18.55
CA TRP A 141 8.09 -2.50 17.44
C TRP A 141 8.00 -0.97 17.42
N GLY A 142 8.63 -0.27 18.38
CA GLY A 142 8.71 1.20 18.40
C GLY A 142 10.04 1.75 18.91
N GLY A 143 10.07 3.07 19.11
CA GLY A 143 11.30 3.81 19.41
C GLY A 143 12.16 4.03 18.16
N SER A 144 13.26 3.30 18.05
CA SER A 144 14.19 3.47 16.92
C SER A 144 13.52 3.17 15.58
N TYR A 145 14.05 3.70 14.48
CA TYR A 145 13.46 3.46 13.18
C TYR A 145 13.55 1.98 12.77
N GLU A 146 14.61 1.29 13.18
CA GLU A 146 14.79 -0.14 12.95
C GLU A 146 13.65 -0.97 13.55
N ASN A 147 13.17 -0.58 14.74
CA ASN A 147 12.02 -1.21 15.37
C ASN A 147 10.70 -0.81 14.68
N ARG A 148 10.53 0.48 14.33
CA ARG A 148 9.33 0.98 13.64
C ARG A 148 9.13 0.35 12.27
N MET A 149 10.21 0.12 11.51
CA MET A 149 10.15 -0.53 10.19
C MET A 149 9.99 -2.05 10.24
N ARG A 150 10.21 -2.67 11.41
CA ARG A 150 10.19 -4.13 11.59
C ARG A 150 8.90 -4.76 11.06
N LEU A 151 7.75 -4.19 11.39
CA LEU A 151 6.45 -4.71 10.93
C LEU A 151 6.37 -4.77 9.39
N ALA A 152 6.73 -3.68 8.72
CA ALA A 152 6.66 -3.59 7.27
C ALA A 152 7.56 -4.64 6.60
N VAL A 153 8.80 -4.78 7.12
CA VAL A 153 9.78 -5.74 6.62
C VAL A 153 9.32 -7.17 6.87
N GLU A 154 8.87 -7.52 8.08
CA GLU A 154 8.36 -8.86 8.41
C GLU A 154 7.17 -9.25 7.53
N ILE A 155 6.23 -8.33 7.27
CA ILE A 155 5.11 -8.59 6.37
C ILE A 155 5.62 -8.93 4.97
N VAL A 156 6.50 -8.11 4.38
CA VAL A 156 7.00 -8.35 3.02
C VAL A 156 7.80 -9.65 2.94
N THR A 157 8.69 -9.91 3.89
CA THR A 157 9.51 -11.13 3.96
C THR A 157 8.63 -12.37 4.02
N ARG A 158 7.71 -12.45 4.98
CA ARG A 158 6.88 -13.64 5.17
C ARG A 158 5.84 -13.82 4.06
N VAL A 159 5.34 -12.72 3.48
CA VAL A 159 4.50 -12.81 2.29
C VAL A 159 5.31 -13.40 1.14
N ARG A 160 6.52 -12.91 0.87
CA ARG A 160 7.40 -13.43 -0.19
C ARG A 160 7.69 -14.91 0.01
N GLU A 161 8.02 -15.34 1.23
CA GLU A 161 8.26 -16.74 1.56
C GLU A 161 7.04 -17.63 1.24
N ALA A 162 5.82 -17.18 1.59
CA ALA A 162 4.60 -17.95 1.39
C ALA A 162 4.15 -18.01 -0.07
N VAL A 163 4.29 -16.93 -0.83
CA VAL A 163 3.82 -16.84 -2.23
C VAL A 163 4.87 -17.24 -3.26
N GLY A 164 6.13 -17.44 -2.84
CA GLY A 164 7.23 -17.81 -3.73
C GLY A 164 7.73 -16.65 -4.60
N ALA A 165 8.74 -16.91 -5.45
CA ALA A 165 9.40 -15.87 -6.24
C ALA A 165 8.58 -15.36 -7.44
N ASP A 166 7.76 -16.22 -8.06
CA ASP A 166 6.95 -15.89 -9.24
C ASP A 166 5.58 -15.33 -8.84
N PHE A 167 5.60 -14.20 -8.14
CA PHE A 167 4.41 -13.47 -7.70
C PHE A 167 4.78 -12.01 -7.46
N ILE A 168 4.02 -11.07 -8.03
CA ILE A 168 4.35 -9.64 -7.90
C ILE A 168 4.03 -9.19 -6.47
N ILE A 169 4.99 -8.55 -5.81
CA ILE A 169 4.76 -7.83 -4.55
C ILE A 169 5.05 -6.36 -4.79
N ILE A 170 4.01 -5.53 -4.77
CA ILE A 170 4.14 -4.07 -4.81
C ILE A 170 4.12 -3.58 -3.37
N PHE A 171 5.10 -2.79 -2.94
CA PHE A 171 5.02 -2.09 -1.65
C PHE A 171 4.71 -0.62 -1.89
N ARG A 172 3.58 -0.13 -1.37
CA ARG A 172 3.20 1.27 -1.53
C ARG A 172 3.79 2.11 -0.41
N LEU A 173 4.98 2.64 -0.65
CA LEU A 173 5.81 3.38 0.29
C LEU A 173 5.32 4.83 0.44
N SER A 174 5.07 5.26 1.68
CA SER A 174 4.85 6.69 1.95
C SER A 174 6.17 7.44 1.77
N MET A 175 6.27 8.25 0.72
CA MET A 175 7.46 9.06 0.44
C MET A 175 7.32 10.50 0.93
N LEU A 176 6.14 10.86 1.42
CA LEU A 176 5.84 12.18 1.95
C LEU A 176 4.61 12.10 2.87
N ASP A 177 4.81 11.97 4.18
CA ASP A 177 3.69 11.76 5.13
C ASP A 177 2.79 13.01 5.31
N LEU A 178 3.33 14.23 5.20
CA LEU A 178 2.60 15.51 5.38
C LEU A 178 1.91 15.68 6.74
N VAL A 179 2.42 15.01 7.77
CA VAL A 179 2.04 15.17 9.18
C VAL A 179 3.28 15.40 10.04
N GLU A 180 3.10 16.05 11.19
CA GLU A 180 4.18 16.23 12.17
C GLU A 180 4.61 14.88 12.74
N GLY A 181 5.92 14.63 12.83
CA GLY A 181 6.44 13.32 13.25
C GLY A 181 6.32 12.22 12.19
N GLY A 182 6.08 12.59 10.92
CA GLY A 182 6.24 11.71 9.78
C GLY A 182 7.69 11.34 9.50
N SER A 183 7.89 10.42 8.56
CA SER A 183 9.19 9.86 8.18
C SER A 183 10.09 10.91 7.51
N SER A 184 11.34 10.96 7.94
CA SER A 184 12.41 11.70 7.26
C SER A 184 12.81 11.03 5.94
N TRP A 185 13.55 11.75 5.09
CA TRP A 185 14.03 11.18 3.83
C TRP A 185 14.98 10.00 4.04
N GLN A 186 15.87 10.07 5.04
CA GLN A 186 16.79 8.98 5.36
C GLN A 186 16.03 7.70 5.75
N GLU A 187 14.99 7.85 6.57
CA GLU A 187 14.09 6.76 6.96
C GLU A 187 13.37 6.16 5.74
N ILE A 188 12.83 7.00 4.85
CA ILE A 188 12.18 6.54 3.60
C ILE A 188 13.14 5.70 2.74
N VAL A 189 14.40 6.15 2.57
CA VAL A 189 15.41 5.40 1.81
C VAL A 189 15.79 4.09 2.52
N GLN A 190 15.94 4.12 3.85
CA GLN A 190 16.25 2.92 4.65
C GLN A 190 15.15 1.88 4.53
N LEU A 191 13.88 2.27 4.64
CA LEU A 191 12.74 1.38 4.45
C LEU A 191 12.66 0.85 3.02
N ALA A 192 12.85 1.70 2.00
CA ALA A 192 12.82 1.29 0.60
C ALA A 192 13.82 0.15 0.31
N LYS A 193 15.06 0.28 0.82
CA LYS A 193 16.09 -0.76 0.71
C LYS A 193 15.72 -2.02 1.50
N ALA A 194 15.15 -1.86 2.69
CA ALA A 194 14.75 -2.99 3.51
C ALA A 194 13.59 -3.79 2.90
N VAL A 195 12.59 -3.14 2.29
CA VAL A 195 11.49 -3.83 1.61
C VAL A 195 11.91 -4.44 0.28
N GLU A 196 12.85 -3.82 -0.43
CA GLU A 196 13.50 -4.44 -1.59
C GLU A 196 14.21 -5.73 -1.18
N GLN A 197 15.06 -5.68 -0.14
CA GLN A 197 15.77 -6.86 0.38
C GLN A 197 14.81 -7.95 0.90
N ALA A 198 13.68 -7.55 1.48
CA ALA A 198 12.63 -8.47 1.91
C ALA A 198 11.90 -9.17 0.75
N GLY A 199 12.06 -8.69 -0.48
CA GLY A 199 11.54 -9.33 -1.69
C GLY A 199 10.38 -8.62 -2.37
N ALA A 200 10.20 -7.32 -2.16
CA ALA A 200 9.30 -6.52 -3.00
C ALA A 200 9.76 -6.57 -4.47
N THR A 201 8.80 -6.67 -5.39
CA THR A 201 9.04 -6.64 -6.84
C THR A 201 9.04 -5.21 -7.39
N LEU A 202 8.16 -4.35 -6.84
CA LEU A 202 7.93 -2.97 -7.27
C LEU A 202 7.72 -2.10 -6.03
N ILE A 203 8.15 -0.83 -6.09
CA ILE A 203 7.79 0.17 -5.08
C ILE A 203 6.89 1.22 -5.71
N ASN A 204 5.68 1.36 -5.16
CA ASN A 204 4.73 2.39 -5.55
C ASN A 204 4.78 3.56 -4.57
N THR A 205 4.57 4.77 -5.08
CA THR A 205 4.61 5.99 -4.27
C THR A 205 3.26 6.23 -3.58
N GLY A 206 3.30 6.52 -2.28
CA GLY A 206 2.19 7.09 -1.50
C GLY A 206 2.52 8.53 -1.06
N ILE A 207 1.52 9.42 -1.07
CA ILE A 207 1.70 10.85 -0.78
C ILE A 207 0.60 11.34 0.15
N GLY A 208 1.01 11.72 1.36
CA GLY A 208 0.18 12.30 2.39
C GLY A 208 -0.45 11.24 3.30
N TRP A 209 -1.20 11.74 4.28
CA TRP A 209 -2.10 10.99 5.15
C TRP A 209 -3.51 11.56 5.01
N HIS A 210 -4.54 10.79 5.35
CA HIS A 210 -5.92 11.30 5.36
C HIS A 210 -6.13 12.49 6.31
N GLU A 211 -5.35 12.58 7.39
CA GLU A 211 -5.39 13.71 8.33
C GLU A 211 -4.52 14.91 7.92
N ALA A 212 -3.75 14.78 6.83
CA ALA A 212 -2.91 15.86 6.34
C ALA A 212 -3.78 17.03 5.84
N ARG A 213 -3.45 18.24 6.29
CA ARG A 213 -4.17 19.46 5.88
C ARG A 213 -3.75 19.98 4.50
N ILE A 214 -2.72 19.38 3.92
CA ILE A 214 -2.19 19.74 2.61
C ILE A 214 -2.89 18.89 1.55
N PRO A 215 -3.59 19.50 0.57
CA PRO A 215 -4.25 18.74 -0.50
C PRO A 215 -3.24 17.99 -1.38
N THR A 216 -3.44 16.68 -1.56
CA THR A 216 -2.54 15.84 -2.38
C THR A 216 -3.12 15.43 -3.73
N ILE A 217 -4.46 15.39 -3.86
CA ILE A 217 -5.13 14.91 -5.08
C ILE A 217 -6.18 15.86 -5.69
N ALA A 218 -6.60 16.91 -4.99
CA ALA A 218 -7.65 17.84 -5.42
C ALA A 218 -7.26 18.63 -6.70
N THR A 219 -8.23 19.22 -7.41
CA THR A 219 -8.03 19.96 -8.69
C THR A 219 -6.99 21.08 -8.60
N LYS A 220 -6.86 21.70 -7.43
CA LYS A 220 -5.86 22.74 -7.12
C LYS A 220 -4.40 22.26 -7.08
N VAL A 221 -4.16 20.95 -6.96
CA VAL A 221 -2.81 20.37 -7.00
C VAL A 221 -2.31 20.41 -8.46
N PRO A 222 -1.07 20.85 -8.76
CA PRO A 222 -0.55 20.78 -10.13
C PRO A 222 -0.54 19.35 -10.69
N ARG A 223 -0.59 19.21 -12.02
CA ARG A 223 -0.42 17.89 -12.67
C ARG A 223 0.97 17.35 -12.34
N ALA A 224 1.05 16.05 -12.01
CA ALA A 224 2.30 15.36 -11.67
C ALA A 224 3.15 16.04 -10.59
N ALA A 225 2.53 16.77 -9.64
CA ALA A 225 3.24 17.57 -8.64
C ALA A 225 4.26 16.79 -7.79
N PHE A 226 4.17 15.46 -7.75
CA PHE A 226 4.98 14.61 -6.89
C PHE A 226 5.91 13.66 -7.67
N SER A 227 6.03 13.77 -9.00
CA SER A 227 6.91 12.87 -9.78
C SER A 227 8.36 12.94 -9.32
N LYS A 228 8.84 14.16 -9.01
CA LYS A 228 10.19 14.40 -8.51
C LYS A 228 10.45 13.84 -7.10
N VAL A 229 9.40 13.55 -6.32
CA VAL A 229 9.55 12.84 -5.04
C VAL A 229 9.98 11.39 -5.29
N THR A 230 9.32 10.71 -6.23
CA THR A 230 9.69 9.36 -6.66
C THR A 230 11.09 9.36 -7.30
N ALA A 231 11.37 10.35 -8.16
CA ALA A 231 12.66 10.46 -8.84
C ALA A 231 13.85 10.52 -7.86
N LYS A 232 13.66 11.17 -6.69
CA LYS A 232 14.70 11.29 -5.65
C LYS A 232 15.11 9.92 -5.06
N LEU A 233 14.24 8.91 -5.10
CA LEU A 233 14.54 7.56 -4.61
C LEU A 233 15.33 6.72 -5.64
N ARG A 234 15.37 7.14 -6.90
CA ARG A 234 16.13 6.42 -7.94
C ARG A 234 17.60 6.30 -7.57
N GLY A 235 18.19 5.17 -7.95
CA GLY A 235 19.57 4.82 -7.63
C GLY A 235 19.80 4.42 -6.16
N SER A 236 18.79 4.56 -5.29
CA SER A 236 18.86 4.01 -3.93
C SER A 236 18.38 2.57 -3.83
N VAL A 237 17.56 2.13 -4.79
CA VAL A 237 17.02 0.77 -4.96
C VAL A 237 17.13 0.35 -6.42
N ASN A 238 17.08 -0.95 -6.68
CA ASN A 238 17.16 -1.55 -8.01
C ASN A 238 15.79 -1.98 -8.56
N VAL A 239 14.81 -2.22 -7.68
CA VAL A 239 13.44 -2.51 -8.07
C VAL A 239 12.78 -1.31 -8.80
N PRO A 240 11.92 -1.55 -9.81
CA PRO A 240 11.26 -0.47 -10.52
C PRO A 240 10.36 0.38 -9.60
N LEU A 241 10.36 1.69 -9.85
CA LEU A 241 9.59 2.67 -9.10
C LEU A 241 8.35 3.12 -9.88
N ILE A 242 7.22 3.22 -9.18
CA ILE A 242 5.96 3.73 -9.72
C ILE A 242 5.67 5.10 -9.08
N THR A 243 5.48 6.13 -9.91
CA THR A 243 5.02 7.44 -9.44
C THR A 243 3.52 7.62 -9.66
N THR A 244 2.88 8.49 -8.88
CA THR A 244 1.42 8.64 -8.87
C THR A 244 0.99 10.09 -8.67
N ASN A 245 -0.32 10.29 -8.48
CA ASN A 245 -1.02 11.54 -8.23
C ASN A 245 -1.06 12.52 -9.40
N ARG A 246 -2.28 12.85 -9.83
CA ARG A 246 -2.59 13.92 -10.79
C ARG A 246 -1.88 13.78 -12.15
N ILE A 247 -1.57 12.55 -12.55
CA ILE A 247 -1.18 12.17 -13.91
C ILE A 247 -2.46 11.81 -14.65
N ASN A 248 -2.85 12.60 -15.64
CA ASN A 248 -4.16 12.46 -16.28
C ASN A 248 -4.19 12.80 -17.77
N THR A 249 -3.03 12.98 -18.41
CA THR A 249 -2.92 13.04 -19.87
C THR A 249 -1.71 12.23 -20.33
N PRO A 250 -1.75 11.62 -21.53
CA PRO A 250 -0.65 10.82 -22.06
C PRO A 250 0.68 11.57 -22.12
N GLU A 251 0.66 12.86 -22.48
CA GLU A 251 1.88 13.67 -22.63
C GLU A 251 2.58 13.89 -21.29
N VAL A 252 1.81 14.00 -20.20
CA VAL A 252 2.37 14.13 -18.85
C VAL A 252 2.97 12.80 -18.39
N ALA A 253 2.31 11.67 -18.69
CA ALA A 253 2.84 10.34 -18.40
C ALA A 253 4.16 10.09 -19.17
N GLU A 254 4.16 10.34 -20.47
CA GLU A 254 5.33 10.17 -21.34
C GLU A 254 6.50 11.05 -20.89
N ARG A 255 6.24 12.31 -20.53
CA ARG A 255 7.28 13.20 -20.01
C ARG A 255 7.93 12.66 -18.73
N ILE A 256 7.14 12.13 -17.80
CA ILE A 256 7.66 11.55 -16.55
C ILE A 256 8.61 10.39 -16.85
N LEU A 257 8.20 9.49 -17.76
CA LEU A 257 8.98 8.32 -18.12
C LEU A 257 10.27 8.70 -18.87
N SER A 258 10.16 9.58 -19.88
CA SER A 258 11.30 10.04 -20.68
C SER A 258 12.31 10.89 -19.89
N GLU A 259 11.86 11.66 -18.89
CA GLU A 259 12.74 12.36 -17.94
C GLU A 259 13.37 11.42 -16.90
N GLY A 260 12.94 10.16 -16.85
CA GLY A 260 13.44 9.16 -15.92
C GLY A 260 12.96 9.36 -14.48
N ASP A 261 11.83 10.04 -14.26
CA ASP A 261 11.29 10.27 -12.91
C ASP A 261 10.81 8.97 -12.23
N ALA A 262 10.37 8.00 -13.03
CA ALA A 262 9.88 6.70 -12.58
C ALA A 262 9.96 5.68 -13.73
N ASP A 263 9.86 4.40 -13.41
CA ASP A 263 9.82 3.31 -14.40
C ASP A 263 8.37 2.98 -14.82
N MET A 264 7.38 3.39 -14.01
CA MET A 264 5.96 3.28 -14.31
C MET A 264 5.19 4.50 -13.78
N VAL A 265 4.02 4.75 -14.37
CA VAL A 265 3.05 5.75 -13.88
C VAL A 265 1.77 5.07 -13.39
N SER A 266 1.31 5.48 -12.21
CA SER A 266 0.03 5.06 -11.64
C SER A 266 -1.04 6.11 -11.93
N MET A 267 -2.13 5.66 -12.57
CA MET A 267 -3.32 6.44 -12.82
C MET A 267 -4.52 5.71 -12.22
N ALA A 268 -5.32 6.38 -11.38
CA ALA A 268 -6.53 5.80 -10.81
C ALA A 268 -7.79 6.45 -11.39
N ARG A 269 -8.04 7.72 -11.02
CA ARG A 269 -9.20 8.49 -11.49
C ARG A 269 -9.32 8.61 -13.02
N PRO A 270 -8.23 8.74 -13.82
CA PRO A 270 -8.34 8.72 -15.28
C PRO A 270 -9.05 7.49 -15.82
N PHE A 271 -8.77 6.28 -15.31
CA PHE A 271 -9.44 5.04 -15.74
C PHE A 271 -10.90 4.92 -15.28
N LEU A 272 -11.38 5.81 -14.40
CA LEU A 272 -12.81 5.95 -14.11
C LEU A 272 -13.50 6.88 -15.10
N ALA A 273 -12.78 7.89 -15.59
CA ALA A 273 -13.29 8.87 -16.53
C ALA A 273 -13.30 8.33 -17.97
N ASP A 274 -12.25 7.59 -18.35
CA ASP A 274 -12.07 6.98 -19.66
C ASP A 274 -11.38 5.61 -19.49
N PRO A 275 -12.12 4.50 -19.62
CA PRO A 275 -11.69 3.16 -19.23
C PRO A 275 -10.64 2.52 -20.14
#